data_AF-A0A1H8UI08-F1
#
_entry.id   AF-A0A1H8UI08-F1
#
_cell.length_a   1.000
_cell.length_b   1.000
_cell.length_c   1.000
_cell.angle_alpha   90.00
_cell.angle_beta   90.00
_cell.angle_gamma   90.00
#
_symmetry.space_group_name_H-M   'P 1'
#
loop_
_entity.id
_entity.type
_entity.pdbx_description
1 polymer ?
#
loop_
_entity_poly.entity_id
_entity_poly.type
_entity_poly.pdbx_seq_one_letter_code
_entity_poly.pdbx_strand_id
1 'polypeptide(L)'
;MNTRIFIIAAFFLLITIKGFCQAPSEEFINGLKQIKTDIPAAKLNFLAAVAKTPSFHGSYHFLGVIYLNEHKPDSAIWYLKKAVELNTRNVSHTTEFSYSRLIAAYISKQDYENAFAAAWDAYKLFSDSEELQSGLKDACLWAYYTKNNELDPKYSAIDPRDEYVVNNVDEEYLIVRNLRVNDRNLQVAGQSLANKKGSAYDALTCSIAGTNDTRKIDFKINWDMGKYFGGISGPTTEVAGNKQKSIAERAGAMLVADNKTDLPAAIKKMLGER
;
A
#
# COMPACT_ATOMS: atom_id res chain seq x y z
N MET A 1 -11.81 -14.98 -75.18
CA MET A 1 -12.21 -16.17 -74.39
C MET A 1 -11.01 -16.59 -73.55
N ASN A 2 -11.20 -16.86 -72.26
CA ASN A 2 -10.23 -17.28 -71.22
C ASN A 2 -9.61 -16.19 -70.31
N THR A 3 -10.45 -15.74 -69.37
CA THR A 3 -10.27 -15.75 -67.90
C THR A 3 -8.90 -16.13 -67.30
N ARG A 4 -8.39 -15.29 -66.38
CA ARG A 4 -7.90 -15.62 -65.01
C ARG A 4 -7.21 -14.37 -64.40
N ILE A 5 -7.92 -13.60 -63.57
CA ILE A 5 -7.97 -13.67 -62.10
C ILE A 5 -6.70 -13.12 -61.43
N PHE A 6 -6.90 -12.00 -60.72
CA PHE A 6 -6.01 -11.29 -59.81
C PHE A 6 -5.35 -12.20 -58.77
N ILE A 7 -4.07 -11.98 -58.49
CA ILE A 7 -3.49 -12.24 -57.15
C ILE A 7 -2.78 -10.96 -56.72
N ILE A 8 -3.53 -10.12 -56.00
CA ILE A 8 -3.00 -9.10 -55.12
C ILE A 8 -2.26 -9.88 -54.01
N ALA A 9 -0.94 -9.82 -54.00
CA ALA A 9 -0.14 -10.25 -52.86
C ALA A 9 -0.34 -9.24 -51.73
N ALA A 10 -1.52 -9.30 -51.11
CA ALA A 10 -1.76 -8.73 -49.80
C ALA A 10 -0.89 -9.54 -48.84
N PHE A 11 0.33 -9.06 -48.60
CA PHE A 11 1.06 -9.36 -47.38
C PHE A 11 0.24 -8.76 -46.23
N PHE A 12 -0.84 -9.46 -45.90
CA PHE A 12 -1.58 -9.27 -44.67
C PHE A 12 -0.61 -9.62 -43.56
N LEU A 13 0.02 -8.56 -43.04
CA LEU A 13 0.18 -8.24 -41.64
C LEU A 13 -0.44 -9.29 -40.69
N LEU A 14 0.18 -10.45 -40.58
CA LEU A 14 0.07 -11.34 -39.42
C LEU A 14 1.00 -10.79 -38.33
N ILE A 15 0.84 -9.50 -37.99
CA ILE A 15 1.03 -9.12 -36.60
C ILE A 15 -0.13 -9.82 -35.92
N THR A 16 0.16 -10.97 -35.32
CA THR A 16 -0.78 -11.66 -34.47
C THR A 16 -1.27 -10.65 -33.45
N ILE A 17 -2.46 -10.11 -33.67
CA ILE A 17 -3.28 -9.53 -32.62
C ILE A 17 -3.65 -10.74 -31.76
N LYS A 18 -2.69 -11.24 -30.97
CA LYS A 18 -3.03 -11.89 -29.72
C LYS A 18 -3.60 -10.76 -28.88
N GLY A 19 -4.86 -10.46 -29.11
CA GLY A 19 -5.73 -9.99 -28.05
C GLY A 19 -5.69 -11.09 -27.00
N PHE A 20 -4.66 -11.06 -26.15
CA PHE A 20 -4.49 -11.94 -25.00
C PHE A 20 -5.64 -11.59 -24.07
N CYS A 21 -6.78 -12.25 -24.26
CA CYS A 21 -7.77 -12.36 -23.22
C CYS A 21 -7.03 -13.04 -22.06
N GLN A 22 -6.82 -12.30 -20.98
CA GLN A 22 -6.24 -12.81 -19.75
C GLN A 22 -7.28 -13.72 -19.10
N ALA A 23 -7.51 -14.90 -19.67
CA ALA A 23 -8.42 -15.87 -19.09
C ALA A 23 -7.75 -16.51 -17.87
N PRO A 24 -8.43 -16.57 -16.71
CA PRO A 24 -7.91 -17.28 -15.56
C PRO A 24 -7.79 -18.79 -15.86
N SER A 25 -6.67 -19.40 -15.48
CA SER A 25 -6.53 -20.86 -15.45
C SER A 25 -7.39 -21.50 -14.37
N GLU A 26 -7.69 -22.79 -14.49
CA GLU A 26 -8.40 -23.56 -13.45
C GLU A 26 -7.71 -23.47 -12.08
N GLU A 27 -6.38 -23.52 -12.07
CA GLU A 27 -5.56 -23.39 -10.86
C GLU A 27 -5.78 -22.05 -10.17
N PHE A 28 -5.96 -20.98 -10.93
CA PHE A 28 -6.25 -19.68 -10.35
C PHE A 28 -7.61 -19.70 -9.65
N ILE A 29 -8.62 -20.29 -10.28
CA ILE A 29 -9.96 -20.45 -9.70
C ILE A 29 -9.91 -21.32 -8.44
N ASN A 30 -9.12 -22.41 -8.45
CA ASN A 30 -8.92 -23.25 -7.27
C ASN A 30 -8.19 -22.50 -6.15
N GLY A 31 -7.19 -21.69 -6.48
CA GLY A 31 -6.51 -20.80 -5.54
C GLY A 31 -7.48 -19.81 -4.87
N LEU A 32 -8.38 -19.20 -5.64
CA LEU A 32 -9.41 -18.31 -5.11
C LEU A 32 -10.39 -19.01 -4.16
N LYS A 33 -10.77 -20.27 -4.43
CA LYS A 33 -11.63 -21.04 -3.52
C LYS A 33 -10.95 -21.32 -2.18
N GLN A 34 -9.64 -21.50 -2.19
CA GLN A 34 -8.84 -21.92 -1.03
C GLN A 34 -8.26 -20.75 -0.23
N ILE A 35 -8.17 -19.54 -0.79
CA ILE A 35 -7.43 -18.42 -0.14
C ILE A 35 -7.95 -18.04 1.25
N LYS A 36 -9.20 -18.39 1.57
CA LYS A 36 -9.81 -18.14 2.89
C LYS A 36 -9.73 -19.33 3.86
N THR A 37 -9.40 -20.53 3.38
CA THR A 37 -9.49 -21.78 4.16
C THR A 37 -8.16 -22.52 4.25
N ASP A 38 -7.36 -22.49 3.19
CA ASP A 38 -6.07 -23.17 3.08
C ASP A 38 -5.10 -22.31 2.24
N ILE A 39 -4.43 -21.37 2.92
CA ILE A 39 -3.48 -20.45 2.30
C ILE A 39 -2.30 -21.20 1.64
N PRO A 40 -1.69 -22.23 2.26
CA PRO A 40 -0.66 -23.03 1.60
C PRO A 40 -1.12 -23.66 0.29
N ALA A 41 -2.29 -24.30 0.26
CA ALA A 41 -2.83 -24.89 -0.98
C ALA A 41 -3.17 -23.81 -2.02
N ALA A 42 -3.75 -22.69 -1.59
CA ALA A 42 -4.05 -21.56 -2.47
C ALA A 42 -2.78 -21.02 -3.13
N LYS A 43 -1.70 -20.88 -2.36
CA LYS A 43 -0.39 -20.44 -2.86
C LYS A 43 0.17 -21.39 -3.92
N LEU A 44 0.12 -22.69 -3.68
CA LEU A 44 0.55 -23.70 -4.67
C LEU A 44 -0.26 -23.60 -5.96
N ASN A 45 -1.58 -23.43 -5.84
CA ASN A 45 -2.46 -23.21 -6.99
C ASN A 45 -2.11 -21.92 -7.75
N PHE A 46 -1.86 -20.80 -7.08
CA PHE A 46 -1.45 -19.58 -7.77
C PHE A 46 -0.06 -19.70 -8.43
N LEU A 47 0.89 -20.43 -7.83
CA LEU A 47 2.17 -20.73 -8.46
C LEU A 47 1.99 -21.57 -9.74
N ALA A 48 1.14 -22.60 -9.68
CA ALA A 48 0.79 -23.40 -10.87
C ALA A 48 0.07 -22.57 -11.94
N ALA A 49 -0.81 -21.65 -11.52
CA ALA A 49 -1.49 -20.71 -12.42
C ALA A 49 -0.50 -19.77 -13.13
N VAL A 50 0.52 -19.26 -12.43
CA VAL A 50 1.62 -18.49 -13.03
C VAL A 50 2.37 -19.31 -14.07
N ALA A 51 2.65 -20.59 -13.80
CA ALA A 51 3.35 -21.45 -14.75
C ALA A 51 2.52 -21.74 -16.02
N LYS A 52 1.20 -21.91 -15.89
CA LYS A 52 0.28 -22.18 -17.01
C LYS A 52 -0.08 -20.93 -17.81
N THR A 53 -0.31 -19.81 -17.12
CA THR A 53 -0.76 -18.55 -17.72
C THR A 53 0.10 -17.39 -17.21
N PRO A 54 1.36 -17.29 -17.65
CA PRO A 54 2.32 -16.31 -17.12
C PRO A 54 1.96 -14.85 -17.44
N SER A 55 1.01 -14.60 -18.34
CA SER A 55 0.51 -13.26 -18.65
C SER A 55 -0.69 -12.86 -17.79
N PHE A 56 -1.23 -13.74 -16.95
CA PHE A 56 -2.43 -13.46 -16.15
C PHE A 56 -2.05 -12.73 -14.85
N HIS A 57 -2.33 -11.42 -14.80
CA HIS A 57 -1.91 -10.57 -13.67
C HIS A 57 -2.48 -11.02 -12.32
N GLY A 58 -3.66 -11.65 -12.32
CA GLY A 58 -4.38 -12.02 -11.09
C GLY A 58 -3.58 -12.98 -10.21
N SER A 59 -2.92 -13.98 -10.79
CA SER A 59 -2.12 -14.95 -10.02
C SER A 59 -0.95 -14.25 -9.29
N TYR A 60 -0.29 -13.30 -9.96
CA TYR A 60 0.77 -12.49 -9.36
C TYR A 60 0.23 -11.61 -8.23
N HIS A 61 -0.94 -11.00 -8.39
CA HIS A 61 -1.57 -10.20 -7.34
C HIS A 61 -1.76 -11.02 -6.04
N PHE A 62 -2.40 -12.18 -6.13
CA PHE A 62 -2.68 -12.99 -4.93
C PHE A 62 -1.41 -13.59 -4.33
N LEU A 63 -0.41 -13.97 -5.12
CA LEU A 63 0.89 -14.37 -4.59
C LEU A 63 1.54 -13.21 -3.81
N GLY A 64 1.46 -12.00 -4.34
CA GLY A 64 1.89 -10.78 -3.69
C GLY A 64 1.26 -10.58 -2.30
N VAL A 65 -0.06 -10.71 -2.22
CA VAL A 65 -0.82 -10.63 -0.96
C VAL A 65 -0.39 -11.72 0.02
N ILE A 66 -0.27 -12.97 -0.43
CA ILE A 66 0.16 -14.08 0.41
C ILE A 66 1.56 -13.84 0.98
N TYR A 67 2.52 -13.43 0.14
CA TYR A 67 3.88 -13.15 0.60
C TYR A 67 3.95 -11.96 1.56
N LEU A 68 3.11 -10.95 1.39
CA LEU A 68 3.02 -9.84 2.33
C LEU A 68 2.54 -10.31 3.71
N ASN A 69 1.51 -11.16 3.73
CA ASN A 69 0.97 -11.77 4.96
C ASN A 69 1.92 -12.78 5.60
N GLU A 70 2.87 -13.35 4.84
CA GLU A 70 3.97 -14.17 5.36
C GLU A 70 5.18 -13.35 5.84
N HIS A 71 5.07 -12.03 5.92
CA HIS A 71 6.15 -11.10 6.27
C HIS A 71 7.38 -11.21 5.36
N LYS A 72 7.15 -11.47 4.07
CA LYS A 72 8.18 -11.55 3.03
C LYS A 72 7.99 -10.40 2.03
N PRO A 73 8.27 -9.15 2.43
CA PRO A 73 7.96 -7.98 1.62
C PRO A 73 8.72 -7.97 0.29
N ASP A 74 9.95 -8.49 0.22
CA ASP A 74 10.70 -8.58 -1.05
C ASP A 74 9.99 -9.44 -2.10
N SER A 75 9.51 -10.61 -1.69
CA SER A 75 8.72 -11.48 -2.56
C SER A 75 7.41 -10.80 -2.93
N ALA A 76 6.71 -10.19 -1.96
CA ALA A 76 5.47 -9.47 -2.21
C ALA A 76 5.65 -8.38 -3.26
N ILE A 77 6.68 -7.54 -3.12
CA ILE A 77 7.05 -6.48 -4.06
C ILE A 77 7.29 -7.07 -5.46
N TRP A 78 8.06 -8.15 -5.57
CA TRP A 78 8.33 -8.78 -6.88
C TRP A 78 7.04 -9.21 -7.58
N TYR A 79 6.17 -9.93 -6.89
CA TYR A 79 4.91 -10.42 -7.46
C TYR A 79 3.93 -9.26 -7.77
N LEU A 80 3.81 -8.27 -6.89
CA LEU A 80 2.91 -7.14 -7.09
C LEU A 80 3.36 -6.22 -8.22
N LYS A 81 4.67 -5.99 -8.37
CA LYS A 81 5.21 -5.29 -9.55
C LYS A 81 4.85 -6.03 -10.84
N LYS A 82 4.99 -7.36 -10.86
CA LYS A 82 4.58 -8.17 -12.03
C LYS A 82 3.09 -8.06 -12.30
N ALA A 83 2.24 -8.05 -11.25
CA ALA A 83 0.81 -7.87 -11.40
C ALA A 83 0.46 -6.51 -12.05
N VAL A 84 1.11 -5.43 -11.61
CA VAL A 84 0.94 -4.09 -12.18
C VAL A 84 1.45 -4.04 -13.63
N GLU A 85 2.66 -4.54 -13.89
CA GLU A 85 3.27 -4.56 -15.23
C GLU A 85 2.42 -5.32 -16.27
N LEU A 86 1.82 -6.44 -15.88
CA LEU A 86 1.02 -7.29 -16.77
C LEU A 86 -0.42 -6.78 -16.98
N ASN A 87 -0.91 -5.86 -16.15
CA ASN A 87 -2.25 -5.29 -16.29
C ASN A 87 -2.27 -4.05 -17.19
N THR A 88 -1.86 -4.24 -18.45
CA THR A 88 -1.60 -3.15 -19.42
C THR A 88 -2.84 -2.49 -20.04
N ARG A 89 -4.04 -2.99 -19.74
CA ARG A 89 -5.28 -2.52 -20.37
C ARG A 89 -6.28 -1.90 -19.39
N ASN A 90 -5.90 -1.71 -18.13
CA ASN A 90 -6.77 -1.19 -17.07
C ASN A 90 -8.14 -1.89 -17.02
N VAL A 91 -8.19 -3.19 -17.33
CA VAL A 91 -9.47 -3.92 -17.54
C VAL A 91 -10.09 -4.39 -16.23
N SER A 92 -9.48 -4.06 -15.08
CA SER A 92 -9.93 -4.55 -13.79
C SER A 92 -9.51 -3.62 -12.65
N HIS A 93 -10.40 -3.49 -11.66
CA HIS A 93 -10.08 -2.97 -10.31
C HIS A 93 -8.84 -3.65 -9.68
N THR A 94 -8.34 -4.75 -10.24
CA THR A 94 -7.14 -5.44 -9.79
C THR A 94 -5.84 -4.63 -9.95
N THR A 95 -5.72 -3.69 -10.90
CA THR A 95 -4.53 -2.81 -10.96
C THR A 95 -4.48 -1.92 -9.73
N GLU A 96 -5.60 -1.28 -9.38
CA GLU A 96 -5.75 -0.44 -8.20
C GLU A 96 -5.43 -1.23 -6.92
N PHE A 97 -6.01 -2.43 -6.74
CA PHE A 97 -5.69 -3.29 -5.61
C PHE A 97 -4.21 -3.72 -5.58
N SER A 98 -3.60 -3.97 -6.75
CA SER A 98 -2.18 -4.34 -6.82
C SER A 98 -1.28 -3.18 -6.42
N TYR A 99 -1.63 -1.94 -6.80
CA TYR A 99 -0.92 -0.75 -6.33
C TYR A 99 -1.07 -0.56 -4.82
N SER A 100 -2.29 -0.61 -4.26
CA SER A 100 -2.49 -0.49 -2.80
C SER A 100 -1.62 -1.50 -2.04
N ARG A 101 -1.62 -2.77 -2.48
CA ARG A 101 -0.78 -3.81 -1.87
C ARG A 101 0.71 -3.59 -2.09
N LEU A 102 1.12 -3.07 -3.25
CA LEU A 102 2.52 -2.77 -3.54
C LEU A 102 3.06 -1.64 -2.65
N ILE A 103 2.27 -0.59 -2.46
CA ILE A 103 2.57 0.52 -1.55
C ILE A 103 2.74 -0.02 -0.12
N ALA A 104 1.77 -0.82 0.35
CA ALA A 104 1.85 -1.47 1.66
C ALA A 104 3.08 -2.37 1.82
N ALA A 105 3.46 -3.11 0.77
CA ALA A 105 4.65 -3.96 0.79
C ALA A 105 5.95 -3.15 0.89
N TYR A 106 6.06 -2.02 0.19
CA TYR A 106 7.19 -1.10 0.35
C TYR A 106 7.22 -0.44 1.73
N ILE A 107 6.07 -0.02 2.27
CA ILE A 107 5.97 0.53 3.64
C ILE A 107 6.40 -0.51 4.68
N SER A 108 5.95 -1.76 4.55
CA SER A 108 6.36 -2.88 5.41
C SER A 108 7.87 -3.18 5.30
N LYS A 109 8.44 -3.00 4.11
CA LYS A 109 9.90 -3.06 3.88
C LYS A 109 10.67 -1.85 4.43
N GLN A 110 9.97 -0.78 4.83
CA GLN A 110 10.56 0.52 5.20
C GLN A 110 11.24 1.25 4.03
N ASP A 111 10.85 0.92 2.80
CA ASP A 111 11.35 1.53 1.57
C ASP A 111 10.38 2.65 1.12
N TYR A 112 10.38 3.74 1.87
CA TYR A 112 9.40 4.81 1.69
C TYR A 112 9.56 5.59 0.38
N GLU A 113 10.76 5.61 -0.20
CA GLU A 113 11.00 6.23 -1.51
C GLU A 113 10.29 5.47 -2.63
N ASN A 114 10.40 4.13 -2.64
CA ASN A 114 9.68 3.32 -3.61
C ASN A 114 8.19 3.22 -3.28
N ALA A 115 7.79 3.30 -2.01
CA ALA A 115 6.38 3.45 -1.64
C ALA A 115 5.78 4.73 -2.23
N PHE A 116 6.46 5.86 -2.09
CA PHE A 116 6.07 7.14 -2.68
C PHE A 116 6.01 7.06 -4.20
N ALA A 117 7.05 6.51 -4.85
CA ALA A 117 7.07 6.39 -6.31
C ALA A 117 5.89 5.55 -6.83
N ALA A 118 5.63 4.39 -6.22
CA ALA A 118 4.50 3.53 -6.57
C ALA A 118 3.15 4.22 -6.32
N ALA A 119 3.01 4.93 -5.21
CA ALA A 119 1.78 5.67 -4.89
C ALA A 119 1.55 6.85 -5.83
N TRP A 120 2.61 7.55 -6.25
CA TRP A 120 2.52 8.62 -7.22
C TRP A 120 2.16 8.10 -8.62
N ASP A 121 2.73 6.97 -9.03
CA ASP A 121 2.33 6.28 -10.25
C ASP A 121 0.86 5.86 -10.20
N ALA A 122 0.40 5.30 -9.09
CA ALA A 122 -0.98 4.92 -8.89
C ALA A 122 -1.93 6.14 -8.93
N TYR A 123 -1.59 7.23 -8.25
CA TYR A 123 -2.38 8.47 -8.24
C TYR A 123 -2.58 9.04 -9.65
N LYS A 124 -1.55 9.02 -10.51
CA LYS A 124 -1.68 9.48 -11.89
C LYS A 124 -2.69 8.67 -12.71
N LEU A 125 -2.85 7.39 -12.38
CA LEU A 125 -3.77 6.48 -13.07
C LEU A 125 -5.17 6.50 -12.45
N PHE A 126 -5.27 6.76 -11.15
CA PHE A 126 -6.48 6.63 -10.34
C PHE A 126 -6.62 7.83 -9.39
N SER A 127 -6.69 9.05 -9.94
CA SER A 127 -6.71 10.28 -9.13
C SER A 127 -7.88 10.34 -8.15
N ASP A 128 -8.98 9.66 -8.48
CA ASP A 128 -10.24 9.71 -7.73
C ASP A 128 -10.34 8.56 -6.70
N SER A 129 -9.35 7.66 -6.65
CA SER A 129 -9.32 6.55 -5.68
C SER A 129 -8.88 7.05 -4.30
N GLU A 130 -9.82 7.08 -3.34
CA GLU A 130 -9.53 7.45 -1.95
C GLU A 130 -8.48 6.53 -1.31
N GLU A 131 -8.49 5.23 -1.65
CA GLU A 131 -7.52 4.25 -1.18
C GLU A 131 -6.11 4.60 -1.65
N LEU A 132 -5.92 4.92 -2.94
CA LEU A 132 -4.60 5.26 -3.47
C LEU A 132 -4.14 6.66 -3.06
N GLN A 133 -5.07 7.61 -2.89
CA GLN A 133 -4.76 8.89 -2.27
C GLN A 133 -4.28 8.71 -0.82
N SER A 134 -4.92 7.81 -0.06
CA SER A 134 -4.50 7.45 1.30
C SER A 134 -3.12 6.79 1.30
N GLY A 135 -2.87 5.84 0.40
CA GLY A 135 -1.55 5.22 0.24
C GLY A 135 -0.43 6.22 -0.09
N LEU A 136 -0.72 7.26 -0.88
CA LEU A 136 0.24 8.34 -1.15
C LEU A 136 0.51 9.19 0.10
N LYS A 137 -0.53 9.56 0.85
CA LYS A 137 -0.37 10.26 2.13
C LYS A 137 0.46 9.42 3.10
N ASP A 138 0.14 8.14 3.22
CA ASP A 138 0.80 7.23 4.16
C ASP A 138 2.28 7.04 3.82
N ALA A 139 2.64 6.88 2.54
CA ALA A 139 4.04 6.81 2.12
C ALA A 139 4.82 8.08 2.53
N CYS A 140 4.20 9.26 2.40
CA CYS A 140 4.80 10.53 2.80
C CYS A 140 4.91 10.67 4.33
N LEU A 141 3.86 10.33 5.07
CA LEU A 141 3.82 10.40 6.54
C LEU A 141 4.81 9.41 7.17
N TRP A 142 4.88 8.18 6.68
CA TRP A 142 5.88 7.20 7.13
C TRP A 142 7.31 7.71 6.87
N ALA A 143 7.59 8.26 5.69
CA ALA A 143 8.89 8.85 5.39
C ALA A 143 9.23 10.00 6.34
N TYR A 144 8.26 10.88 6.64
CA TYR A 144 8.45 12.01 7.53
C TYR A 144 8.68 11.59 8.98
N TYR A 145 7.74 10.87 9.59
CA TYR A 145 7.78 10.58 11.03
C TYR A 145 8.96 9.68 11.40
N THR A 146 9.32 8.71 10.55
CA THR A 146 10.44 7.80 10.84
C THR A 146 11.80 8.50 10.79
N LYS A 147 11.95 9.51 9.93
CA LYS A 147 13.23 10.21 9.73
C LYS A 147 13.33 11.54 10.46
N ASN A 148 12.20 12.10 10.91
CA ASN A 148 12.16 13.45 11.48
C ASN A 148 11.32 13.55 12.76
N ASN A 149 10.70 12.46 13.25
CA ASN A 149 9.93 12.45 14.50
C ASN A 149 10.13 11.20 15.36
N GLU A 150 11.24 10.47 15.15
CA GLU A 150 11.63 9.32 15.98
C GLU A 150 10.62 8.15 16.03
N LEU A 151 9.66 8.10 15.09
CA LEU A 151 8.73 6.98 14.99
C LEU A 151 9.49 5.70 14.62
N ASP A 152 9.36 4.63 15.41
CA ASP A 152 10.05 3.36 15.13
C ASP A 152 9.56 2.82 13.77
N PRO A 153 10.45 2.70 12.75
CA PRO A 153 10.06 2.21 11.44
C PRO A 153 9.54 0.77 11.48
N LYS A 154 9.82 -0.01 12.52
CA LYS A 154 9.25 -1.36 12.70
C LYS A 154 7.75 -1.34 12.98
N TYR A 155 7.17 -0.19 13.28
CA TYR A 155 5.72 -0.02 13.41
C TYR A 155 5.00 -0.03 12.06
N SER A 156 5.73 0.05 10.93
CA SER A 156 5.18 -0.15 9.59
C SER A 156 4.94 -1.62 9.24
N ALA A 157 5.26 -2.56 10.13
CA ALA A 157 4.83 -3.95 10.01
C ALA A 157 3.30 -4.06 10.13
N ILE A 158 2.72 -5.01 9.38
CA ILE A 158 1.26 -5.20 9.32
C ILE A 158 0.67 -5.84 10.58
N ASP A 159 1.48 -6.56 11.36
CA ASP A 159 0.97 -7.22 12.57
C ASP A 159 0.87 -6.23 13.73
N PRO A 160 -0.26 -6.22 14.44
CA PRO A 160 -0.36 -5.40 15.63
C PRO A 160 0.54 -5.91 16.76
N ARG A 161 1.10 -4.95 17.48
CA ARG A 161 1.88 -5.13 18.71
C ARG A 161 1.02 -4.83 19.93
N ASP A 162 1.48 -5.28 21.08
CA ASP A 162 0.82 -4.99 22.34
C ASP A 162 0.99 -3.52 22.76
N GLU A 163 2.15 -2.93 22.46
CA GLU A 163 2.48 -1.55 22.80
C GLU A 163 3.22 -0.86 21.64
N TYR A 164 2.86 0.40 21.43
CA TYR A 164 3.55 1.38 20.59
C TYR A 164 3.95 2.59 21.43
N VAL A 165 5.06 3.24 21.10
CA VAL A 165 5.43 4.54 21.69
C VAL A 165 5.28 5.59 20.61
N VAL A 166 4.50 6.63 20.89
CA VAL A 166 4.17 7.67 19.89
C VAL A 166 4.39 9.05 20.48
N ASN A 167 4.74 9.98 19.61
CA ASN A 167 5.05 11.37 19.93
C ASN A 167 3.87 12.29 19.63
N ASN A 168 2.89 11.85 18.84
CA ASN A 168 1.65 12.58 18.58
C ASN A 168 0.51 11.62 18.17
N VAL A 169 -0.71 12.16 18.15
CA VAL A 169 -1.92 11.39 17.83
C VAL A 169 -1.97 10.91 16.38
N ASP A 170 -1.36 11.65 15.44
CA ASP A 170 -1.38 11.29 14.02
C ASP A 170 -0.58 10.01 13.73
N GLU A 171 0.48 9.77 14.52
CA GLU A 171 1.25 8.52 14.49
C GLU A 171 0.39 7.32 14.88
N GLU A 172 -0.52 7.47 15.84
CA GLU A 172 -1.45 6.39 16.24
C GLU A 172 -2.32 5.97 15.06
N TYR A 173 -2.94 6.93 14.38
CA TYR A 173 -3.78 6.67 13.21
C TYR A 173 -2.96 6.14 12.02
N LEU A 174 -1.73 6.61 11.83
CA LEU A 174 -0.81 6.08 10.80
C LEU A 174 -0.44 4.62 11.06
N ILE A 175 -0.23 4.25 12.32
CA ILE A 175 0.01 2.86 12.71
C ILE A 175 -1.24 2.04 12.46
N VAL A 176 -2.39 2.40 13.07
CA VAL A 176 -3.62 1.57 13.03
C VAL A 176 -4.08 1.26 11.61
N ARG A 177 -4.05 2.22 10.68
CA ARG A 177 -4.48 2.00 9.29
C ARG A 177 -3.61 0.98 8.54
N ASN A 178 -2.36 0.80 8.96
CA ASN A 178 -1.42 -0.15 8.37
C ASN A 178 -1.62 -1.57 8.93
N LEU A 179 -2.24 -1.69 10.11
CA LEU A 179 -2.40 -2.95 10.81
C LEU A 179 -3.45 -3.86 10.17
N ARG A 180 -3.17 -5.16 10.21
CA ARG A 180 -4.04 -6.21 9.69
C ARG A 180 -4.11 -7.38 10.67
N VAL A 181 -5.29 -8.01 10.76
CA VAL A 181 -5.48 -9.30 11.41
C VAL A 181 -6.14 -10.24 10.42
N ASN A 182 -5.47 -11.34 10.07
CA ASN A 182 -5.94 -12.28 9.03
C ASN A 182 -6.27 -11.55 7.71
N ASP A 183 -5.38 -10.65 7.28
CA ASP A 183 -5.54 -9.77 6.10
C ASP A 183 -6.69 -8.75 6.15
N ARG A 184 -7.34 -8.57 7.31
CA ARG A 184 -8.42 -7.60 7.51
C ARG A 184 -7.91 -6.34 8.19
N ASN A 185 -8.32 -5.18 7.68
CA ASN A 185 -7.99 -3.88 8.28
C ASN A 185 -8.62 -3.73 9.67
N LEU A 186 -8.00 -2.91 10.50
CA LEU A 186 -8.52 -2.49 11.79
C LEU A 186 -9.23 -1.13 11.65
N GLN A 187 -10.34 -0.96 12.36
CA GLN A 187 -11.07 0.31 12.44
C GLN A 187 -11.25 0.71 13.90
N VAL A 188 -10.91 1.95 14.25
CA VAL A 188 -11.07 2.44 15.63
C VAL A 188 -12.56 2.50 15.96
N ALA A 189 -12.96 1.79 17.02
CA ALA A 189 -14.34 1.69 17.50
C ALA A 189 -14.54 2.26 18.92
N GLY A 190 -13.43 2.46 19.65
CA GLY A 190 -13.44 3.08 20.97
C GLY A 190 -12.05 3.54 21.36
N GLN A 191 -11.99 4.51 22.28
CA GLN A 191 -10.77 5.14 22.76
C GLN A 191 -10.91 5.38 24.26
N SER A 192 -9.83 5.21 25.01
CA SER A 192 -9.80 5.50 26.44
C SER A 192 -8.40 5.82 26.90
N LEU A 193 -8.27 6.84 27.76
CA LEU A 193 -7.01 7.13 28.43
C LEU A 193 -6.79 6.15 29.59
N ALA A 194 -5.56 5.67 29.73
CA ALA A 194 -5.13 4.82 30.82
C ALA A 194 -3.82 5.33 31.43
N ASN A 195 -3.62 5.07 32.72
CA ASN A 195 -2.32 5.21 33.36
C ASN A 195 -1.80 3.83 33.73
N LYS A 196 -0.61 3.47 33.24
CA LYS A 196 0.05 2.20 33.56
C LYS A 196 1.43 2.50 34.11
N LYS A 197 1.66 2.14 35.38
CA LYS A 197 2.94 2.32 36.07
C LYS A 197 3.49 3.76 35.95
N GLY A 198 2.61 4.76 36.03
CA GLY A 198 2.99 6.18 35.97
C GLY A 198 3.17 6.74 34.55
N SER A 199 3.04 5.93 33.50
CA SER A 199 3.01 6.40 32.11
C SER A 199 1.57 6.55 31.62
N ALA A 200 1.31 7.60 30.84
CA ALA A 200 0.04 7.80 30.16
C ALA A 200 -0.02 6.95 28.90
N TYR A 201 -1.21 6.39 28.64
CA TYR A 201 -1.50 5.61 27.46
C TYR A 201 -2.81 6.07 26.85
N ASP A 202 -2.86 6.07 25.53
CA ASP A 202 -4.10 5.99 24.79
C ASP A 202 -4.36 4.54 24.39
N ALA A 203 -5.51 4.00 24.76
CA ALA A 203 -5.90 2.63 24.50
C ALA A 203 -7.04 2.61 23.48
N LEU A 204 -6.73 2.17 22.26
CA LEU A 204 -7.71 2.05 21.19
C LEU A 204 -8.31 0.65 21.16
N THR A 205 -9.63 0.58 21.10
CA THR A 205 -10.36 -0.64 20.75
C THR A 205 -10.68 -0.60 19.26
N CYS A 206 -10.09 -1.50 18.50
CA CYS A 206 -10.27 -1.59 17.06
C CYS A 206 -11.15 -2.78 16.69
N SER A 207 -12.18 -2.58 15.87
CA SER A 207 -12.92 -3.67 15.24
C SER A 207 -12.13 -4.25 14.07
N ILE A 208 -12.25 -5.56 13.87
CA ILE A 208 -11.63 -6.25 12.74
C ILE A 208 -12.65 -6.34 11.61
N ALA A 209 -12.33 -5.72 10.46
CA ALA A 209 -13.28 -5.52 9.36
C ALA A 209 -13.96 -6.83 8.91
N GLY A 210 -15.30 -6.83 8.91
CA GLY A 210 -16.12 -7.97 8.50
C GLY A 210 -16.14 -9.14 9.50
N THR A 211 -15.91 -8.87 10.78
CA THR A 211 -16.03 -9.80 11.90
C THR A 211 -16.68 -9.11 13.11
N ASN A 212 -17.05 -9.86 14.14
CA ASN A 212 -17.48 -9.30 15.44
C ASN A 212 -16.31 -9.17 16.44
N ASP A 213 -15.09 -9.47 16.00
CA ASP A 213 -13.92 -9.48 16.84
C ASP A 213 -13.32 -8.08 16.99
N THR A 214 -12.70 -7.84 18.14
CA THR A 214 -11.99 -6.58 18.42
C THR A 214 -10.57 -6.87 18.88
N ARG A 215 -9.69 -5.90 18.68
CA ARG A 215 -8.33 -5.90 19.18
C ARG A 215 -8.04 -4.61 19.91
N LYS A 216 -7.45 -4.70 21.11
CA LYS A 216 -6.95 -3.55 21.85
C LYS A 216 -5.52 -3.25 21.42
N ILE A 217 -5.21 -1.98 21.22
CA ILE A 217 -3.89 -1.46 20.89
C ILE A 217 -3.57 -0.35 21.88
N ASP A 218 -2.43 -0.47 22.56
CA ASP A 218 -1.98 0.52 23.53
C ASP A 218 -0.88 1.41 22.93
N PHE A 219 -1.09 2.71 22.99
CA PHE A 219 -0.14 3.74 22.62
C PHE A 219 0.38 4.43 23.88
N LYS A 220 1.65 4.21 24.21
CA LYS A 220 2.35 4.94 25.24
C LYS A 220 2.60 6.36 24.76
N ILE A 221 2.05 7.32 25.48
CA ILE A 221 2.13 8.75 25.18
C ILE A 221 3.51 9.27 25.61
N ASN A 222 4.32 9.71 24.65
CA ASN A 222 5.66 10.25 24.88
C ASN A 222 5.70 11.79 24.84
N TRP A 223 4.63 12.44 25.27
CA TRP A 223 4.59 13.89 25.44
C TRP A 223 3.79 14.29 26.69
N ASP A 224 4.05 15.49 27.17
CA ASP A 224 3.25 16.10 28.22
C ASP A 224 1.94 16.62 27.62
N MET A 225 0.84 15.89 27.84
CA MET A 225 -0.50 16.26 27.35
C MET A 225 -1.01 17.60 27.90
N GLY A 226 -0.52 18.04 29.06
CA GLY A 226 -0.89 19.34 29.65
C GLY A 226 -0.20 20.51 28.95
N LYS A 227 0.94 20.26 28.30
CA LYS A 227 1.75 21.27 27.61
C LYS A 227 1.60 21.24 26.09
N TYR A 228 1.49 20.04 25.52
CA TYR A 228 1.43 19.82 24.08
C TYR A 228 0.14 19.09 23.72
N PHE A 229 -0.88 19.85 23.33
CA PHE A 229 -2.16 19.28 22.92
C PHE A 229 -2.00 18.51 21.59
N GLY A 230 -2.27 17.20 21.62
CA GLY A 230 -2.16 16.33 20.43
C GLY A 230 -0.74 15.83 20.12
N GLY A 231 0.28 16.29 20.85
CA GLY A 231 1.64 15.77 20.76
C GLY A 231 2.70 16.75 20.26
N ILE A 232 3.88 16.20 19.99
CA ILE A 232 5.05 16.91 19.48
C ILE A 232 5.33 16.38 18.08
N SER A 233 5.35 17.31 17.12
CA SER A 233 5.77 17.04 15.77
C SER A 233 7.18 17.58 15.55
N GLY A 234 7.95 16.87 14.72
CA GLY A 234 9.28 17.26 14.28
C GLY A 234 9.27 18.56 13.46
N PRO A 235 10.43 18.97 12.91
CA PRO A 235 10.59 20.27 12.28
C PRO A 235 9.95 20.33 10.88
N THR A 236 8.62 20.47 10.80
CA THR A 236 7.86 20.46 9.53
C THR A 236 8.33 21.52 8.53
N THR A 237 8.54 22.75 8.98
CA THR A 237 8.94 23.89 8.11
C THR A 237 10.32 23.69 7.53
N GLU A 238 11.29 23.24 8.35
CA GLU A 238 12.64 22.96 7.91
C GLU A 238 12.65 21.82 6.88
N VAL A 239 11.96 20.72 7.18
CA VAL A 239 11.94 19.54 6.30
C VAL A 239 11.25 19.88 4.98
N ALA A 240 10.08 20.51 4.98
CA ALA A 240 9.35 20.85 3.76
C ALA A 240 10.17 21.74 2.79
N GLY A 241 10.92 22.70 3.34
CA GLY A 241 11.76 23.62 2.58
C GLY A 241 13.11 23.06 2.13
N ASN A 242 13.56 21.95 2.69
CA ASN A 242 14.91 21.43 2.46
C ASN A 242 14.98 20.56 1.20
N LYS A 243 15.59 21.07 0.12
CA LYS A 243 15.75 20.34 -1.15
C LYS A 243 16.68 19.12 -1.09
N GLN A 244 17.45 18.96 -0.02
CA GLN A 244 18.26 17.76 0.22
C GLN A 244 17.44 16.60 0.80
N LYS A 245 16.26 16.89 1.35
CA LYS A 245 15.30 15.90 1.84
C LYS A 245 14.53 15.32 0.67
N SER A 246 14.08 14.07 0.80
CA SER A 246 13.33 13.42 -0.26
C SER A 246 11.96 14.06 -0.48
N ILE A 247 11.35 13.84 -1.64
CA ILE A 247 10.01 14.37 -1.90
C ILE A 247 9.00 13.79 -0.91
N ALA A 248 9.13 12.51 -0.55
CA ALA A 248 8.27 11.86 0.42
C ALA A 248 8.37 12.53 1.81
N GLU A 249 9.59 12.83 2.28
CA GLU A 249 9.82 13.54 3.55
C GLU A 249 9.24 14.95 3.53
N ARG A 250 9.52 15.71 2.46
CA ARG A 250 9.05 17.10 2.30
C ARG A 250 7.52 17.15 2.24
N ALA A 251 6.92 16.25 1.49
CA ALA A 251 5.47 16.16 1.34
C ALA A 251 4.79 15.71 2.65
N GLY A 252 5.41 14.77 3.37
CA GLY A 252 4.95 14.34 4.69
C GLY A 252 4.99 15.50 5.70
N ALA A 253 6.07 16.28 5.69
CA ALA A 253 6.17 17.47 6.54
C ALA A 253 5.05 18.50 6.28
N MET A 254 4.65 18.69 5.03
CA MET A 254 3.52 19.55 4.67
C MET A 254 2.19 18.99 5.18
N LEU A 255 1.96 17.67 5.08
CA LEU A 255 0.75 17.03 5.61
C LEU A 255 0.65 17.14 7.13
N VAL A 256 1.77 17.03 7.84
CA VAL A 256 1.81 17.20 9.30
C VAL A 256 1.55 18.65 9.70
N ALA A 257 2.02 19.62 8.91
CA ALA A 257 1.74 21.03 9.16
C ALA A 257 0.29 21.43 8.84
N ASP A 258 -0.28 20.88 7.76
CA ASP A 258 -1.66 21.09 7.34
C ASP A 258 -2.19 19.85 6.62
N ASN A 259 -3.10 19.13 7.29
CA ASN A 259 -3.70 17.91 6.75
C ASN A 259 -4.61 18.16 5.54
N LYS A 260 -4.94 19.42 5.22
CA LYS A 260 -5.68 19.84 4.03
C LYS A 260 -4.78 20.24 2.87
N THR A 261 -3.46 20.10 3.01
CA THR A 261 -2.50 20.35 1.93
C THR A 261 -2.96 19.69 0.64
N ASP A 262 -3.00 20.45 -0.46
CA ASP A 262 -3.10 19.91 -1.82
C ASP A 262 -1.80 19.18 -2.17
N LEU A 263 -1.75 17.93 -1.72
CA LEU A 263 -0.59 17.07 -1.79
C LEU A 263 -0.15 16.84 -3.25
N PRO A 264 -1.05 16.54 -4.21
CA PRO A 264 -0.67 16.44 -5.62
C PRO A 264 -0.04 17.72 -6.19
N ALA A 265 -0.59 18.90 -5.89
CA ALA A 265 -0.02 20.16 -6.37
C ALA A 265 1.36 20.41 -5.76
N ALA A 266 1.53 20.14 -4.46
CA ALA A 266 2.81 20.25 -3.76
C ALA A 266 3.86 19.31 -4.37
N ILE A 267 3.53 18.04 -4.60
CA ILE A 267 4.43 17.05 -5.21
C ILE A 267 4.85 17.50 -6.62
N LYS A 268 3.90 17.94 -7.46
CA LYS A 268 4.21 18.44 -8.82
C LYS A 268 5.20 19.60 -8.78
N LYS A 269 5.01 20.54 -7.85
CA LYS A 269 5.95 21.65 -7.65
C LYS A 269 7.35 21.14 -7.29
N MET A 270 7.46 20.23 -6.32
CA MET A 270 8.76 19.67 -5.91
C MET A 270 9.46 18.87 -7.01
N LEU A 271 8.70 18.15 -7.84
CA LEU A 271 9.25 17.42 -8.99
C LEU A 271 9.83 18.37 -10.06
N GLY A 272 9.25 19.57 -10.22
CA GLY A 272 9.74 20.60 -11.13
C GLY A 272 10.92 21.42 -10.60
N GLU A 273 11.31 21.24 -9.34
CA GLU A 273 12.49 21.88 -8.73
C GLU A 273 13.81 21.12 -8.98
N ARG A 274 13.74 19.95 -9.62
CA ARG A 274 14.87 19.06 -9.89
C ARG A 274 15.65 19.44 -11.15
#